data_AF-A0A957T676-F1
#
_entry.id   AF-A0A957T676-F1
#
_cell.length_a   1.000
_cell.length_b   1.000
_cell.length_c   1.000
_cell.angle_alpha   90.00
_cell.angle_beta   90.00
_cell.angle_gamma   90.00
#
_symmetry.space_group_name_H-M   'P 1'
#
loop_
_entity.id
_entity.type
_entity.pdbx_description
1 polymer ?
#
loop_
_entity_poly.entity_id
_entity_poly.type
_entity_poly.pdbx_seq_one_letter_code
_entity_poly.pdbx_strand_id
1 'polypeptide(L)'
;MGQLPEQTFFDLYNQFEHDFGRFFSGIAVSDAVISIARQTLRMHSLRAYDAMQFASASELRRSLQAEFSAITFVSADGDLNEVVSMYDFQIENPNDHPATDDAGTPPAR
;
A
#
# COMPACT_ATOMS: atom_id res chain seq x y z
N MET A 1 -22.33 -4.80 8.80
CA MET A 1 -21.01 -4.22 9.08
C MET A 1 -21.09 -3.52 10.41
N GLY A 2 -20.19 -3.82 11.35
CA GLY A 2 -20.18 -3.16 12.66
C GLY A 2 -19.75 -1.71 12.50
N GLN A 3 -20.61 -0.77 12.88
CA GLN A 3 -20.21 0.64 13.00
C GLN A 3 -19.38 0.79 14.27
N LEU A 4 -18.24 1.48 14.15
CA LEU A 4 -17.46 1.89 15.31
C LEU A 4 -18.28 2.88 16.15
N PRO A 5 -18.20 2.83 17.50
CA PRO A 5 -18.73 3.89 18.34
C PRO A 5 -18.16 5.24 17.90
N GLU A 6 -18.98 6.29 17.92
CA GLU A 6 -18.63 7.62 17.40
C GLU A 6 -17.33 8.17 18.01
N GLN A 7 -17.16 8.03 19.33
CA GLN A 7 -15.94 8.47 20.02
C GLN A 7 -14.71 7.69 19.54
N THR A 8 -14.82 6.37 19.41
CA THR A 8 -13.72 5.52 18.91
C THR A 8 -13.35 5.88 17.48
N PHE A 9 -14.34 6.18 16.63
CA PHE A 9 -14.07 6.67 15.27
C PHE A 9 -13.28 7.98 15.29
N PHE A 10 -13.70 8.94 16.11
CA PHE A 10 -13.04 10.24 16.22
C PHE A 10 -11.59 10.12 16.71
N ASP A 11 -11.36 9.30 17.74
CA ASP A 11 -10.03 9.06 18.29
C ASP A 11 -9.10 8.41 17.25
N LEU A 12 -9.58 7.38 16.54
CA LEU A 12 -8.82 6.71 15.47
C LEU A 12 -8.55 7.63 14.29
N TYR A 13 -9.50 8.47 13.91
CA TYR A 13 -9.33 9.45 12.83
C TYR A 13 -8.24 10.47 13.20
N ASN A 14 -8.28 11.03 14.40
CA ASN A 14 -7.26 11.98 14.84
C ASN A 14 -5.87 11.35 14.94
N GLN A 15 -5.80 10.09 15.39
CA GLN A 15 -4.55 9.33 15.41
C GLN A 15 -4.02 9.13 13.99
N PHE A 16 -4.89 8.74 13.05
CA PHE A 16 -4.52 8.60 11.64
C PHE A 16 -4.00 9.92 11.05
N GLU A 17 -4.69 11.04 11.26
CA GLU A 17 -4.26 12.34 10.72
C GLU A 17 -2.89 12.77 11.29
N HIS A 18 -2.68 12.55 12.59
CA HIS A 18 -1.39 12.81 13.24
C HIS A 18 -0.28 11.94 12.65
N ASP A 19 -0.54 10.64 12.48
CA ASP A 19 0.45 9.71 11.94
C ASP A 19 0.72 9.97 10.46
N PHE A 20 -0.32 10.27 9.68
CA PHE A 20 -0.24 10.64 8.27
C PHE A 20 0.71 11.83 8.07
N GLY A 21 0.52 12.91 8.84
CA GLY A 21 1.37 14.10 8.75
C GLY A 21 2.81 13.89 9.20
N ARG A 22 3.10 12.82 9.95
CA ARG A 22 4.42 12.58 10.56
C ARG A 22 5.23 11.48 9.89
N PHE A 23 4.57 10.40 9.46
CA PHE A 23 5.23 9.17 9.04
C PHE A 23 4.95 8.82 7.58
N PHE A 24 3.94 9.42 6.96
CA PHE A 24 3.55 9.09 5.58
C PHE A 24 3.86 10.24 4.63
N SER A 25 4.15 9.89 3.38
CA SER A 25 4.28 10.84 2.29
C SER A 25 3.38 10.40 1.14
N GLY A 26 2.49 11.29 0.70
CA GLY A 26 1.61 11.03 -0.42
C GLY A 26 2.33 11.18 -1.76
N ILE A 27 2.12 10.22 -2.66
CA ILE A 27 2.52 10.36 -4.07
C ILE A 27 1.37 10.99 -4.84
N ALA A 28 1.59 12.19 -5.35
CA ALA A 28 0.61 12.86 -6.20
C ALA A 28 0.43 12.10 -7.52
N VAL A 29 -0.81 12.03 -8.00
CA VAL A 29 -1.10 11.48 -9.32
C VAL A 29 -0.56 12.44 -10.37
N SER A 30 0.48 12.02 -11.07
CA SER A 30 1.10 12.75 -12.18
C SER A 30 0.84 12.04 -13.51
N ASP A 31 1.12 12.72 -14.62
CA ASP A 31 1.07 12.09 -15.95
C ASP A 31 1.99 10.87 -16.05
N ALA A 32 3.12 10.87 -15.34
CA ALA A 32 4.02 9.72 -15.28
C ALA A 32 3.36 8.52 -14.59
N VAL A 33 2.71 8.73 -13.43
CA VAL A 33 1.94 7.68 -12.74
C VAL A 33 0.82 7.15 -13.63
N ILE A 34 0.05 8.04 -14.27
CA ILE A 34 -1.03 7.64 -15.18
C ILE A 34 -0.49 6.83 -16.36
N SER A 35 0.64 7.25 -16.94
CA SER A 35 1.28 6.55 -18.06
C SER A 35 1.70 5.13 -17.67
N ILE A 36 2.38 4.98 -16.53
CA ILE A 36 2.78 3.67 -15.99
C ILE A 36 1.54 2.80 -15.74
N ALA A 37 0.50 3.33 -15.09
CA ALA A 37 -0.72 2.59 -14.82
C ALA A 37 -1.39 2.08 -16.10
N ARG A 38 -1.48 2.93 -17.14
CA ARG A 38 -2.02 2.53 -18.46
C ARG A 38 -1.20 1.43 -19.11
N GLN A 39 0.13 1.49 -19.00
CA GLN A 39 1.00 0.45 -19.53
C GLN A 39 0.81 -0.87 -18.76
N THR A 40 0.75 -0.81 -17.43
CA THR A 40 0.50 -1.97 -16.57
C THR A 40 -0.82 -2.66 -16.92
N LEU A 41 -1.92 -1.91 -17.08
CA LEU A 41 -3.23 -2.46 -17.47
C LEU A 41 -3.25 -3.12 -18.86
N ARG A 42 -2.32 -2.76 -19.75
CA ARG A 42 -2.19 -3.42 -21.06
C ARG A 42 -1.46 -4.75 -20.97
N MET A 43 -0.61 -4.93 -19.96
CA MET A 43 0.24 -6.10 -19.80
C MET A 43 -0.35 -7.11 -18.82
N HIS A 44 -1.08 -6.61 -17.81
CA HIS A 44 -1.59 -7.38 -16.69
C HIS A 44 -3.08 -7.12 -16.49
N SER A 45 -3.83 -8.16 -16.14
CA SER A 45 -5.26 -8.05 -15.82
C SER A 45 -5.46 -7.57 -14.38
N LEU A 46 -5.17 -6.29 -14.13
CA LEU A 46 -5.38 -5.64 -12.82
C LEU A 46 -6.61 -4.73 -12.81
N ARG A 47 -7.16 -4.46 -11.62
CA ARG A 47 -8.13 -3.38 -11.45
C ARG A 47 -7.40 -2.03 -11.59
N ALA A 48 -8.13 -1.00 -12.01
CA ALA A 48 -7.53 0.31 -12.26
C ALA A 48 -6.81 0.89 -11.02
N TYR A 49 -7.36 0.67 -9.82
CA TYR A 49 -6.73 1.13 -8.57
C TYR A 49 -5.43 0.37 -8.24
N ASP A 50 -5.38 -0.94 -8.48
CA ASP A 50 -4.16 -1.74 -8.26
C ASP A 50 -3.04 -1.27 -9.19
N ALA A 51 -3.38 -1.01 -10.46
CA ALA A 51 -2.42 -0.46 -11.42
C ALA A 51 -1.93 0.94 -11.03
N MET A 52 -2.80 1.79 -10.46
CA MET A 52 -2.40 3.10 -9.93
C MET A 52 -1.49 2.98 -8.71
N GLN A 53 -1.77 2.05 -7.80
CA GLN A 53 -0.92 1.80 -6.62
C GLN A 53 0.48 1.32 -7.03
N PHE A 54 0.55 0.34 -7.94
CA PHE A 54 1.82 -0.12 -8.51
C PHE A 54 2.56 1.00 -9.25
N ALA A 55 1.85 1.82 -10.02
CA ALA A 55 2.44 2.93 -10.76
C ALA A 55 3.05 3.99 -9.82
N SER A 56 2.35 4.34 -8.74
CA SER A 56 2.86 5.26 -7.71
C SER A 56 4.13 4.72 -7.05
N ALA A 57 4.16 3.43 -6.70
CA ALA A 57 5.34 2.80 -6.13
C ALA A 57 6.53 2.76 -7.12
N SER A 58 6.26 2.52 -8.40
CA SER A 58 7.26 2.53 -9.47
C SER A 58 7.86 3.92 -9.67
N GLU A 59 7.02 4.96 -9.66
CA GLU A 59 7.49 6.34 -9.80
C GLU A 59 8.30 6.81 -8.58
N LEU A 60 7.89 6.42 -7.37
CA LEU A 60 8.67 6.66 -6.17
C LEU A 60 10.03 5.94 -6.24
N ARG A 61 10.05 4.66 -6.64
CA ARG A 61 11.30 3.89 -6.83
C ARG A 61 12.24 4.57 -7.80
N ARG A 62 11.72 4.99 -8.96
CA ARG A 62 12.49 5.73 -9.98
C ARG A 62 13.10 7.02 -9.41
N SER A 63 12.37 7.72 -8.55
CA SER A 63 12.82 8.96 -7.91
C SER A 63 13.88 8.71 -6.81
N LEU A 64 13.81 7.57 -6.13
CA LEU A 64 14.72 7.19 -5.03
C LEU A 64 16.00 6.46 -5.48
N GLN A 65 16.08 6.02 -6.74
CA GLN A 65 17.23 5.27 -7.30
C GLN A 65 18.59 5.99 -7.22
N ALA A 66 18.65 7.26 -6.78
CA ALA A 66 19.89 7.96 -6.50
C ALA A 66 20.52 7.62 -5.13
N GLU A 67 19.75 7.17 -4.12
CA GLU A 67 20.26 7.08 -2.73
C GLU A 67 19.76 5.88 -1.89
N PHE A 68 18.72 5.14 -2.30
CA PHE A 68 18.15 4.08 -1.44
C PHE A 68 17.88 2.76 -2.16
N SER A 69 18.47 1.68 -1.64
CA SER A 69 18.20 0.31 -2.06
C SER A 69 17.02 -0.27 -1.26
N ALA A 70 15.96 -0.63 -1.98
CA ALA A 70 14.76 -1.38 -1.56
C ALA A 70 13.63 -0.58 -0.91
N ILE A 71 12.64 -0.19 -1.74
CA ILE A 71 11.29 0.11 -1.29
C ILE A 71 10.56 -1.24 -1.07
N THR A 72 9.90 -1.37 0.08
CA THR A 72 8.98 -2.46 0.34
C THR A 72 7.57 -2.07 -0.07
N PHE A 73 6.95 -2.86 -0.94
CA PHE A 73 5.56 -2.74 -1.34
C PHE A 73 4.69 -3.55 -0.38
N VAL A 74 3.80 -2.88 0.36
CA VAL A 74 2.92 -3.55 1.34
C VAL A 74 1.52 -3.66 0.76
N SER A 75 1.00 -4.88 0.61
CA SER A 75 -0.37 -5.11 0.12
C SER A 75 -0.90 -6.48 0.52
N ALA A 76 -2.18 -6.52 0.91
CA ALA A 76 -2.91 -7.76 1.20
C ALA A 76 -3.47 -8.45 -0.06
N ASP A 77 -3.41 -7.79 -1.22
CA ASP A 77 -4.02 -8.25 -2.46
C ASP A 77 -3.08 -9.18 -3.23
N GLY A 78 -3.52 -10.43 -3.44
CA GLY A 78 -2.73 -11.48 -4.08
C GLY A 78 -2.42 -11.21 -5.55
N ASP A 79 -3.42 -10.78 -6.32
CA ASP A 79 -3.27 -10.54 -7.76
C ASP A 79 -2.30 -9.36 -8.00
N LEU A 80 -2.41 -8.30 -7.19
CA LEU A 80 -1.47 -7.19 -7.23
C LEU A 80 -0.05 -7.61 -6.81
N ASN A 81 0.09 -8.41 -5.74
CA ASN A 81 1.39 -8.91 -5.29
C ASN A 81 2.08 -9.77 -6.34
N GLU A 82 1.33 -10.63 -7.05
CA GLU A 82 1.88 -11.44 -8.16
C GLU A 82 2.46 -10.53 -9.24
N VAL A 83 1.73 -9.50 -9.67
CA VAL A 83 2.24 -8.54 -10.68
C VAL A 83 3.46 -7.79 -10.16
N VAL A 84 3.41 -7.25 -8.93
CA VAL A 84 4.51 -6.48 -8.33
C VAL A 84 5.79 -7.33 -8.22
N SER A 85 5.66 -8.64 -7.97
CA SER A 85 6.80 -9.56 -7.84
C SER A 85 7.62 -9.69 -9.12
N MET A 86 7.01 -9.42 -10.28
CA MET A 86 7.69 -9.44 -11.58
C MET A 86 8.61 -8.23 -11.81
N TYR A 87 8.58 -7.23 -10.92
CA TYR A 87 9.30 -5.95 -11.05
C TYR A 87 10.33 -5.70 -9.96
N ASP A 88 10.90 -6.74 -9.35
CA ASP A 88 11.99 -6.66 -8.34
C ASP A 88 11.67 -5.76 -7.13
N PHE A 89 10.41 -5.72 -6.71
CA PHE A 89 10.03 -5.11 -5.43
C PHE A 89 10.20 -6.13 -4.29
N GLN A 90 10.59 -5.64 -3.11
CA GLN A 90 10.32 -6.38 -1.88
C GLN A 90 8.83 -6.25 -1.58
N ILE A 91 8.15 -7.33 -1.23
CA ILE A 91 6.70 -7.34 -1.00
C ILE A 91 6.43 -7.88 0.40
N GLU A 92 5.56 -7.21 1.14
CA GLU A 92 5.07 -7.67 2.44
C GLU A 92 3.54 -7.76 2.40
N ASN A 93 3.02 -8.94 2.75
CA ASN A 93 1.59 -9.13 2.92
C ASN A 93 1.25 -8.91 4.40
N PRO A 94 0.47 -7.87 4.76
CA PRO A 94 0.15 -7.60 6.15
C PRO A 94 -0.65 -8.72 6.81
N ASN A 95 -1.33 -9.57 6.04
CA ASN A 95 -2.05 -10.74 6.59
C ASN A 95 -1.10 -11.83 7.14
N ASP A 96 0.18 -11.81 6.75
CA ASP A 96 1.20 -12.71 7.28
C ASP A 96 1.75 -12.20 8.63
N HIS A 97 1.40 -10.97 9.02
CA HIS A 97 1.77 -10.31 10.27
C HIS A 97 0.51 -9.96 11.08
N PRO A 98 -0.28 -10.96 11.53
CA PRO A 98 -1.48 -10.69 12.31
C PRO A 98 -1.09 -9.92 13.57
N ALA A 99 -1.79 -8.82 13.84
CA ALA A 99 -1.67 -8.14 15.12
C ALA A 99 -2.00 -9.15 16.21
N THR A 100 -1.02 -9.45 17.07
CA THR A 100 -1.32 -10.01 18.38
C THR A 100 -2.16 -8.99 19.10
N ASP A 101 -3.33 -9.37 19.57
CA ASP A 101 -4.02 -8.60 20.60
C ASP A 101 -3.10 -8.44 21.84
N ASP A 102 -3.42 -7.54 22.77
CA ASP A 102 -2.64 -7.31 24.00
C ASP A 102 -2.41 -8.58 24.85
N ALA A 103 -3.05 -9.71 24.48
CA ALA A 103 -2.92 -11.04 25.07
C ALA A 103 -2.06 -12.03 24.26
N GLY A 104 -1.50 -11.65 23.10
CA GLY A 104 -0.64 -12.53 22.29
C GLY A 104 -1.39 -13.60 21.48
N THR A 105 -2.70 -13.45 21.27
CA THR A 105 -3.56 -14.42 20.57
C THR A 105 -3.91 -13.92 19.16
N PRO A 106 -3.66 -14.71 18.09
CA PRO A 106 -4.08 -14.32 16.75
C PRO A 106 -5.62 -14.32 16.63
N PRO A 107 -6.22 -13.35 15.93
CA PRO A 107 -7.67 -13.31 15.74
C PRO A 107 -8.15 -14.56 14.99
N ALA A 108 -9.25 -15.15 15.48
CA ALA A 108 -9.84 -16.35 14.89
C ALA A 108 -10.28 -16.08 13.44
N ARG A 109 -9.80 -16.92 12.53
CA ARG A 109 -10.20 -16.95 11.11
C ARG A 109 -11.66 -17.36 10.92
#